data_AF-A0A395NA14-F1
#
_entry.id   AF-A0A395NA14-F1
#
_cell.length_a   1.000
_cell.length_b   1.000
_cell.length_c   1.000
_cell.angle_alpha   90.00
_cell.angle_beta   90.00
_cell.angle_gamma   90.00
#
_symmetry.space_group_name_H-M   'P 1'
#
loop_
_entity.id
_entity.type
_entity.pdbx_description
1 polymer ?
#
loop_
_entity_poly.entity_id
_entity_poly.type
_entity_poly.pdbx_seq_one_letter_code
_entity_poly.pdbx_strand_id
1 'polypeptide(L)'
;MATSTKSSQAIIFGASGISGWAIARAAVLSKAPFDFSNVIALTSRPLPLRDSGLPDDPKLKLRSGLDLTKGVDAVTQFLSQIEGIENTTHVYFTGLSLSQRTSVRRWL
;
A
#
# COMPACT_ATOMS: atom_id res chain seq x y z
N MET A 1 -8.27 21.14 -27.64
CA MET A 1 -6.99 20.55 -27.19
C MET A 1 -7.34 19.47 -26.16
N ALA A 2 -7.23 18.20 -26.52
CA ALA A 2 -7.49 17.10 -25.59
C ALA A 2 -6.21 16.88 -24.77
N THR A 3 -6.23 17.23 -23.49
CA THR A 3 -5.16 16.89 -22.56
C THR A 3 -5.15 15.37 -22.41
N SER A 4 -4.12 14.69 -22.92
CA SER A 4 -3.88 13.28 -22.65
C SER A 4 -3.77 13.07 -21.14
N THR A 5 -4.86 12.68 -20.48
CA THR A 5 -4.89 12.40 -19.04
C THR A 5 -4.02 11.18 -18.77
N LYS A 6 -2.79 11.43 -18.35
CA LYS A 6 -1.86 10.39 -17.92
C LYS A 6 -2.49 9.67 -16.72
N SER A 7 -2.95 8.44 -16.94
CA SER A 7 -3.54 7.58 -15.90
C SER A 7 -2.56 7.46 -14.74
N SER A 8 -2.90 8.02 -13.58
CA SER A 8 -2.06 7.97 -12.39
C SER A 8 -2.44 6.76 -11.55
N GLN A 9 -1.42 6.03 -11.06
CA GLN A 9 -1.60 4.89 -10.17
C GLN A 9 -0.77 5.08 -8.91
N ALA A 10 -1.40 4.87 -7.76
CA ALA A 10 -0.76 4.95 -6.45
C ALA A 10 -0.56 3.55 -5.85
N ILE A 11 0.63 3.29 -5.31
CA ILE A 11 0.88 2.18 -4.38
C ILE A 11 1.06 2.73 -2.98
N ILE A 12 0.36 2.15 -2.00
CA ILE A 12 0.46 2.51 -0.59
C ILE A 12 0.96 1.29 0.21
N PHE A 13 2.18 1.36 0.73
CA PHE A 13 2.70 0.38 1.68
C PHE A 13 2.26 0.72 3.10
N GLY A 14 1.69 -0.25 3.81
CA GLY A 14 1.22 -0.06 5.19
C GLY A 14 -0.22 0.47 5.27
N ALA A 15 -1.08 0.10 4.32
CA ALA A 15 -2.45 0.62 4.20
C ALA A 15 -3.39 0.29 5.38
N SER A 16 -2.97 -0.60 6.29
CA SER A 16 -3.69 -0.88 7.54
C SER A 16 -3.31 0.04 8.71
N GLY A 17 -2.24 0.82 8.57
CA GLY A 17 -1.82 1.79 9.59
C GLY A 17 -2.59 3.10 9.45
N ILE A 18 -2.55 3.96 10.48
CA ILE A 18 -3.32 5.22 10.51
C ILE A 18 -3.02 6.09 9.27
N SER A 19 -1.74 6.32 8.97
CA SER A 19 -1.33 7.13 7.83
C SER A 19 -1.63 6.44 6.50
N GLY A 20 -1.29 5.16 6.35
CA GLY A 20 -1.50 4.41 5.12
C GLY A 20 -2.99 4.28 4.77
N TRP A 21 -3.84 4.04 5.75
CA TRP A 21 -5.28 3.97 5.58
C TRP A 21 -5.86 5.31 5.10
N ALA A 22 -5.45 6.41 5.76
CA ALA A 22 -5.91 7.75 5.39
C ALA A 22 -5.49 8.13 3.97
N ILE A 23 -4.25 7.81 3.58
CA ILE A 23 -3.74 8.03 2.22
C ILE A 23 -4.50 7.17 1.21
N ALA A 24 -4.69 5.87 1.47
CA ALA A 24 -5.42 4.99 0.57
C ALA A 24 -6.85 5.48 0.34
N ARG A 25 -7.56 5.84 1.41
CA ARG A 25 -8.92 6.41 1.32
C ARG A 25 -8.92 7.73 0.54
N ALA A 26 -7.98 8.64 0.83
CA ALA A 26 -7.89 9.92 0.13
C ALA A 26 -7.57 9.75 -1.35
N ALA A 27 -6.70 8.79 -1.71
CA ALA A 27 -6.35 8.48 -3.08
C ALA A 27 -7.53 7.91 -3.88
N VAL A 28 -8.37 7.08 -3.26
CA VAL A 28 -9.59 6.58 -3.91
C VAL A 28 -10.62 7.69 -4.11
N LEU A 29 -10.77 8.58 -3.13
CA LEU A 29 -11.73 9.67 -3.17
C LEU A 29 -11.24 10.93 -3.91
N SER A 30 -10.00 10.92 -4.41
CA SER A 30 -9.43 12.08 -5.07
C SER A 30 -10.16 12.38 -6.38
N LYS A 31 -10.13 13.65 -6.77
CA LYS A 31 -10.72 14.13 -8.02
C LYS A 31 -9.69 14.94 -8.78
N ALA A 32 -10.03 15.30 -10.02
CA ALA A 32 -9.20 16.18 -10.83
C ALA A 32 -8.76 17.42 -10.04
N PRO A 33 -7.48 17.84 -10.14
CA PRO A 33 -6.46 17.35 -11.08
C PRO A 33 -5.62 16.16 -10.57
N PHE A 34 -5.90 15.62 -9.38
CA PHE A 34 -5.09 14.58 -8.71
C PHE A 34 -5.81 13.21 -8.65
N ASP A 35 -6.60 12.89 -9.68
CA ASP A 35 -7.36 11.63 -9.76
C ASP A 35 -6.42 10.45 -10.02
N PHE A 36 -6.61 9.37 -9.26
CA PHE A 36 -5.96 8.09 -9.50
C PHE A 36 -6.91 7.15 -10.22
N SER A 37 -6.45 6.58 -11.34
CA SER A 37 -7.20 5.56 -12.07
C SER A 37 -7.12 4.21 -11.37
N ASN A 38 -6.06 3.97 -10.59
CA ASN A 38 -5.86 2.75 -9.80
C ASN A 38 -5.16 3.07 -8.47
N VAL A 39 -5.59 2.41 -7.40
CA VAL A 39 -5.01 2.53 -6.05
C VAL A 39 -4.73 1.12 -5.54
N ILE A 40 -3.46 0.80 -5.31
CA ILE A 40 -3.01 -0.49 -4.78
C ILE A 40 -2.62 -0.29 -3.32
N ALA A 41 -3.41 -0.85 -2.42
CA ALA A 41 -3.19 -0.79 -0.98
C ALA A 41 -2.55 -2.09 -0.48
N LEU A 42 -1.39 -1.99 0.18
CA LEU A 42 -0.61 -3.15 0.63
C LEU A 42 -0.57 -3.24 2.15
N THR A 43 -0.91 -4.41 2.67
CA THR A 43 -0.86 -4.71 4.11
C THR A 43 0.05 -5.91 4.40
N SER A 44 0.75 -5.85 5.52
CA SER A 44 1.57 -6.97 5.98
C SER A 44 0.69 -8.09 6.57
N ARG A 45 -0.26 -7.72 7.42
CA ARG A 45 -1.21 -8.66 8.02
C ARG A 45 -2.38 -8.94 7.07
N PRO A 46 -2.98 -10.14 7.13
CA PRO A 46 -4.26 -10.42 6.48
C PRO A 46 -5.31 -9.37 6.89
N LEU A 47 -5.86 -8.67 5.90
CA LEU A 47 -6.92 -7.69 6.12
C LEU A 47 -7.90 -7.75 4.94
N PRO A 48 -9.09 -8.34 5.10
CA PRO A 48 -10.10 -8.31 4.04
C PRO A 48 -10.69 -6.90 3.90
N LEU A 49 -11.11 -6.54 2.69
CA LEU A 49 -11.61 -5.20 2.37
C LEU A 49 -12.77 -4.76 3.28
N ARG A 50 -13.73 -5.67 3.53
CA ARG A 50 -14.87 -5.44 4.42
C ARG A 50 -14.51 -5.02 5.85
N ASP A 51 -13.36 -5.49 6.35
CA ASP A 51 -12.91 -5.22 7.72
C ASP A 51 -11.91 -4.05 7.76
N SER A 52 -11.51 -3.52 6.59
CA SER A 52 -10.55 -2.43 6.48
C SER A 52 -11.17 -1.04 6.66
N GLY A 53 -12.49 -0.91 6.49
CA GLY A 53 -13.19 0.40 6.46
C GLY A 53 -12.82 1.29 5.27
N LEU A 54 -12.03 0.78 4.31
CA LEU A 54 -11.80 1.44 3.02
C LEU A 54 -13.08 1.37 2.16
N PRO A 55 -13.29 2.35 1.27
CA PRO A 55 -14.42 2.34 0.34
C PRO A 55 -14.37 1.10 -0.57
N ASP A 56 -15.54 0.52 -0.82
CA ASP A 56 -15.71 -0.51 -1.85
C ASP A 56 -15.76 0.20 -3.22
N ASP A 57 -14.60 0.35 -3.85
CA ASP A 57 -14.42 1.10 -5.09
C ASP A 57 -13.65 0.23 -6.10
N PRO A 58 -14.09 0.15 -7.37
CA PRO A 58 -13.42 -0.65 -8.40
C PRO A 58 -11.97 -0.22 -8.68
N LYS A 59 -11.60 1.03 -8.35
CA LYS A 59 -10.22 1.54 -8.48
C LYS A 59 -9.31 1.01 -7.37
N LEU A 60 -9.85 0.51 -6.26
CA LEU A 60 -9.08 0.06 -5.10
C LEU A 60 -8.77 -1.44 -5.17
N LYS A 61 -7.48 -1.77 -5.14
CA LYS A 61 -6.98 -3.15 -4.99
C LYS A 61 -6.28 -3.30 -3.65
N LEU A 62 -6.93 -3.93 -2.67
CA LEU A 62 -6.31 -4.27 -1.38
C LEU A 62 -5.62 -5.64 -1.46
N ARG A 63 -4.32 -5.70 -1.19
CA ARG A 63 -3.52 -6.94 -1.18
C ARG A 63 -2.81 -7.09 0.16
N SER A 64 -2.97 -8.26 0.77
CA SER A 64 -2.39 -8.59 2.08
C SER A 64 -1.24 -9.59 1.99
N GLY A 65 -0.45 -9.66 3.05
CA GLY A 65 0.64 -10.64 3.19
C GLY A 65 2.01 -10.12 2.76
N LEU A 66 2.14 -8.82 2.48
CA LEU A 66 3.43 -8.25 2.10
C LEU A 66 4.30 -8.02 3.34
N ASP A 67 5.32 -8.86 3.49
CA ASP A 67 6.34 -8.70 4.52
C ASP A 67 7.58 -8.02 3.95
N LEU A 68 7.70 -6.72 4.21
CA LEU A 68 8.83 -5.88 3.79
C LEU A 68 10.12 -6.14 4.60
N THR A 69 10.05 -6.92 5.68
CA THR A 69 11.23 -7.29 6.47
C THR A 69 11.98 -8.48 5.87
N LYS A 70 11.37 -9.18 4.91
CA LYS A 70 12.02 -10.20 4.10
C LYS A 70 13.02 -9.55 3.13
N GLY A 71 13.94 -10.37 2.62
CA GLY A 71 14.89 -9.94 1.61
C GLY A 71 14.23 -9.46 0.31
N VAL A 72 14.99 -8.71 -0.49
CA VAL A 72 14.55 -8.06 -1.74
C VAL A 72 13.87 -9.06 -2.69
N ASP A 73 14.39 -10.28 -2.81
CA ASP A 73 13.85 -11.29 -3.72
C ASP A 73 12.41 -11.68 -3.36
N ALA A 74 12.13 -11.90 -2.07
CA ALA A 74 10.81 -12.25 -1.59
C ALA A 74 9.80 -11.11 -1.79
N VAL A 75 10.23 -9.86 -1.56
CA VAL A 75 9.41 -8.67 -1.78
C VAL A 75 9.12 -8.51 -3.28
N THR A 76 10.13 -8.64 -4.13
CA THR A 76 9.99 -8.51 -5.58
C THR A 76 9.09 -9.60 -6.15
N GLN A 77 9.22 -10.83 -5.67
CA GLN A 77 8.35 -11.94 -6.05
C GLN A 77 6.88 -11.71 -5.66
N PHE A 78 6.61 -11.12 -4.50
CA PHE A 78 5.25 -10.77 -4.11
C PHE A 78 4.69 -9.66 -5.01
N LEU A 79 5.48 -8.61 -5.24
CA LEU A 79 5.07 -7.45 -6.02
C LEU A 79 4.83 -7.80 -7.50
N SER A 80 5.59 -8.74 -8.07
CA SER A 80 5.38 -9.19 -9.45
C SER A 80 4.05 -9.92 -9.69
N GLN A 81 3.38 -10.38 -8.63
CA GLN A 81 2.04 -10.99 -8.68
C GLN A 81 0.90 -9.96 -8.64
N ILE A 82 1.23 -8.66 -8.62
CA ILE A 82 0.25 -7.58 -8.63
C ILE A 82 0.10 -7.11 -10.07
N GLU A 83 -1.06 -7.39 -10.65
CA GLU A 83 -1.39 -6.95 -12.00
C GLU A 83 -1.39 -5.42 -12.12
N GLY A 84 -0.66 -4.92 -13.11
CA GLY A 84 -0.58 -3.50 -13.43
C GLY A 84 0.39 -2.71 -12.56
N ILE A 85 1.18 -3.36 -11.69
CA ILE A 85 2.10 -2.69 -10.77
C ILE A 85 3.14 -1.82 -11.48
N GLU A 86 3.53 -2.17 -12.71
CA GLU A 86 4.45 -1.44 -13.57
C GLU A 86 3.94 -0.05 -13.98
N ASN A 87 2.63 0.19 -13.90
CA ASN A 87 2.00 1.48 -14.23
C ASN A 87 2.05 2.48 -13.06
N THR A 88 2.72 2.13 -11.96
CA THR A 88 2.76 2.95 -10.74
C THR A 88 3.49 4.26 -10.99
N THR A 89 2.80 5.37 -10.72
CA THR A 89 3.38 6.71 -10.82
C THR A 89 3.73 7.29 -9.44
N HIS A 90 3.04 6.85 -8.39
CA HIS A 90 3.22 7.36 -7.03
C HIS A 90 3.37 6.22 -6.03
N VAL A 91 4.36 6.34 -5.15
CA VAL A 91 4.61 5.40 -4.06
C VAL A 91 4.52 6.13 -2.73
N TYR A 92 3.67 5.63 -1.84
CA TYR A 92 3.56 6.07 -0.46
C TYR A 92 4.05 4.98 0.47
N PHE A 93 5.14 5.24 1.19
CA PHE A 93 5.71 4.30 2.14
C PHE A 93 5.33 4.67 3.57
N THR A 94 4.43 3.91 4.18
CA THR A 94 3.97 4.13 5.57
C THR A 94 4.13 2.90 6.46
N GLY A 95 4.94 1.93 6.02
CA GLY A 95 5.26 0.75 6.82
C GLY A 95 6.32 1.06 7.87
N LEU A 96 6.12 0.60 9.10
CA LEU A 96 7.12 0.64 10.16
C LEU A 96 7.24 -0.75 10.80
N SER A 97 8.47 -1.24 10.92
CA SER A 97 8.77 -2.42 11.72
C SER A 97 9.54 -1.98 12.96
N LEU A 98 8.91 -2.14 14.13
CA LEU A 98 9.61 -2.00 15.41
C LEU A 98 10.20 -3.35 15.75
N SER A 99 11.42 -3.61 15.26
CA SER A 99 12.20 -4.75 15.74
C SER A 99 12.53 -4.50 17.21
N GLN A 100 11.93 -5.28 18.11
CA GLN A 100 12.35 -5.27 19.51
C GLN A 100 13.77 -5.81 19.56
N ARG A 101 14.75 -4.92 19.84
CA ARG A 101 16.01 -5.36 20.42
C ARG A 101 15.68 -5.97 21.78
N THR A 102 15.53 -7.29 21.84
CA THR A 102 15.55 -8.05 23.09
C THR A 102 16.95 -7.99 23.68
N SER A 103 17.35 -6.84 24.22
CA SER A 103 18.44 -6.79 25.17
C SER A 103 17.88 -7.21 26.52
N VAL A 104 17.84 -8.52 26.73
CA VAL A 104 17.71 -9.07 28.09
C VAL A 104 19.01 -8.75 28.81
N ARG A 105 19.10 -7.56 29.42
CA ARG A 105 20.12 -7.29 30.43
C ARG A 105 19.68 -7.98 31.72
N ARG A 106 19.93 -9.29 31.79
CA ARG A 106 19.92 -10.05 33.04
C ARG A 106 21.29 -9.83 33.68
N TRP A 107 21.34 -8.94 34.68
CA TRP A 107 22.45 -8.87 35.63
C TRP A 107 21.91 -9.32 36.98
N LEU A 108 22.23 -10.58 37.32
CA LEU A 108 22.55 -10.93 38.70
C LEU A 108 23.91 -10.31 39.04
#